data_AF-A0A176VFC4-F1
#
_entry.id   AF-A0A176VFC4-F1
#
_cell.length_a   1.000
_cell.length_b   1.000
_cell.length_c   1.000
_cell.angle_alpha   90.00
_cell.angle_beta   90.00
_cell.angle_gamma   90.00
#
_symmetry.space_group_name_H-M   'P 1'
#
loop_
_entity.id
_entity.type
_entity.pdbx_description
1 polymer ?
#
loop_
_entity_poly.entity_id
_entity_poly.type
_entity_poly.pdbx_seq_one_letter_code
_entity_poly.pdbx_strand_id
1 'polypeptide(L)'
;MLSSVKQVVSQAAKKTLFVDAEGVLLPSRFCEKDLLKVVDDTPPFTYIDDATLSSYPLMTKLREALVGHAMENSKLDESCTVFRRIAIFEEELKAQLEVTVPQVRQQFDSGLSTIPNKIKECRSFPVYNFVRSLGTKLLVGTETRSPGEDIQLVYEAINDGKLAGPLLSCLSDWSGTPLPIDGSFEDILRRGKEEKQSDPDNSPLKSEQQE
;
A
#
# COMPACT_ATOMS: atom_id res chain seq x y z
N MET A 1 -0.19 -2.77 4.83
CA MET A 1 -0.21 -1.84 5.97
C MET A 1 -1.29 -0.78 5.83
N LEU A 2 -1.09 0.32 5.09
CA LEU A 2 -2.06 1.43 5.02
C LEU A 2 -3.49 0.99 4.66
N SER A 3 -3.65 0.18 3.62
CA SER A 3 -4.97 -0.34 3.21
C SER A 3 -5.66 -1.15 4.31
N SER A 4 -4.89 -1.94 5.07
CA SER A 4 -5.42 -2.76 6.18
C SER A 4 -5.83 -1.88 7.36
N VAL A 5 -5.03 -0.85 7.69
CA VAL A 5 -5.38 0.13 8.74
C VAL A 5 -6.65 0.88 8.37
N LYS A 6 -6.82 1.31 7.11
CA LYS A 6 -8.08 1.92 6.63
C LYS A 6 -9.27 0.99 6.81
N GLN A 7 -9.11 -0.28 6.46
CA GLN A 7 -10.17 -1.26 6.60
C GLN A 7 -10.56 -1.45 8.08
N VAL A 8 -9.58 -1.57 8.97
CA VAL A 8 -9.78 -1.67 10.42
C VAL A 8 -10.49 -0.43 10.96
N VAL A 9 -10.05 0.78 10.57
CA VAL A 9 -10.70 2.03 11.00
C VAL A 9 -12.15 2.11 10.49
N SER A 10 -12.42 1.73 9.24
CA SER A 10 -13.78 1.67 8.69
C SER A 10 -14.65 0.65 9.43
N GLN A 11 -14.12 -0.53 9.76
CA GLN A 11 -14.83 -1.56 10.50
C GLN A 11 -15.12 -1.13 11.94
N ALA A 12 -14.13 -0.57 12.65
CA ALA A 12 -14.28 -0.03 13.99
C ALA A 12 -15.30 1.12 14.02
N ALA A 13 -15.28 2.02 13.04
CA ALA A 13 -16.23 3.12 12.92
C ALA A 13 -17.66 2.60 12.66
N LYS A 14 -17.83 1.61 11.77
CA LYS A 14 -19.15 1.00 11.53
C LYS A 14 -19.71 0.28 12.75
N LYS A 15 -18.86 -0.39 13.52
CA LYS A 15 -19.27 -1.11 14.72
C LYS A 15 -19.65 -0.18 15.87
N THR A 16 -18.95 0.95 16.02
CA THR A 16 -19.07 1.80 17.23
C THR A 16 -19.71 3.16 16.98
N LEU A 17 -19.72 3.68 15.75
CA LEU A 17 -20.19 5.04 15.43
C LEU A 17 -21.42 5.07 14.51
N PHE A 18 -21.84 3.95 13.92
CA PHE A 18 -22.97 3.95 12.97
C PHE A 18 -24.29 3.54 13.59
N VAL A 19 -24.26 2.64 14.58
CA VAL A 19 -25.46 1.99 15.11
C VAL A 19 -25.49 2.11 16.63
N ASP A 20 -26.65 2.45 17.19
CA ASP A 20 -26.89 2.40 18.64
C ASP A 20 -27.16 0.97 19.15
N ALA A 21 -27.16 0.75 20.46
CA ALA A 21 -27.48 -0.56 21.03
C ALA A 21 -28.87 -1.07 20.59
N GLU A 22 -29.76 -0.15 20.21
CA GLU A 22 -31.13 -0.37 19.75
C GLU A 22 -31.25 -0.47 18.21
N GLY A 23 -30.13 -0.44 17.46
CA GLY A 23 -30.14 -0.59 16.00
C GLY A 23 -30.43 0.69 15.20
N VAL A 24 -30.51 1.84 15.87
CA VAL A 24 -30.79 3.14 15.22
C VAL A 24 -29.53 3.74 14.60
N LEU A 25 -29.67 4.34 13.41
CA LEU A 25 -28.57 5.02 12.72
C LEU A 25 -28.22 6.34 13.40
N LEU A 26 -26.94 6.51 13.72
CA LEU A 26 -26.45 7.68 14.41
C LEU A 26 -25.97 8.78 13.45
N PRO A 27 -26.05 10.06 13.85
CA PRO A 27 -25.51 11.18 13.08
C PRO A 27 -23.98 11.07 12.91
N SER A 28 -23.29 10.35 13.79
CA SER A 28 -21.85 10.06 13.68
C SER A 28 -21.47 9.23 12.46
N ARG A 29 -22.40 8.68 11.67
CA ARG A 29 -22.10 7.98 10.41
C ARG A 29 -21.29 8.82 9.41
N PHE A 30 -21.42 10.15 9.47
CA PHE A 30 -20.76 11.05 8.53
C PHE A 30 -19.25 11.23 8.82
N CYS A 31 -18.75 10.81 9.99
CA CYS A 31 -17.34 10.96 10.34
C CYS A 31 -16.40 9.97 9.62
N GLU A 32 -16.93 8.87 9.04
CA GLU A 32 -16.09 7.82 8.41
C GLU A 32 -15.15 8.40 7.35
N LYS A 33 -15.65 9.32 6.51
CA LYS A 33 -14.85 9.94 5.46
C LYS A 33 -13.65 10.70 6.01
N ASP A 34 -13.84 11.43 7.11
CA ASP A 34 -12.79 12.25 7.71
C ASP A 34 -11.79 11.38 8.47
N LEU A 35 -12.23 10.30 9.13
CA LEU A 35 -11.34 9.32 9.73
C LEU A 35 -10.46 8.64 8.68
N LEU A 36 -11.03 8.24 7.54
CA LEU A 36 -10.27 7.64 6.45
C LEU A 36 -9.26 8.64 5.84
N LYS A 37 -9.63 9.91 5.75
CA LYS A 37 -8.72 10.98 5.31
C LYS A 37 -7.56 11.16 6.29
N VAL A 38 -7.82 11.14 7.60
CA VAL A 38 -6.76 11.19 8.62
C VAL A 38 -5.76 10.04 8.46
N VAL A 39 -6.25 8.84 8.15
CA VAL A 39 -5.38 7.67 7.89
C VAL A 39 -4.54 7.87 6.63
N ASP A 40 -5.10 8.45 5.57
CA ASP A 40 -4.37 8.78 4.34
C ASP A 40 -3.28 9.84 4.56
N ASP A 41 -3.60 10.88 5.33
CA ASP A 41 -2.71 12.01 5.61
C ASP A 41 -1.67 11.68 6.70
N THR A 42 -1.69 10.48 7.25
CA THR A 42 -0.76 10.03 8.29
C THR A 42 0.16 8.94 7.76
N PRO A 43 1.47 9.23 7.58
CA PRO A 43 2.40 8.25 7.05
C PRO A 43 2.48 7.00 7.95
N PRO A 44 2.41 5.77 7.39
CA PRO A 44 2.29 4.55 8.19
C PRO A 44 3.48 4.31 9.12
N PHE A 45 4.70 4.66 8.69
CA PHE A 45 5.91 4.42 9.48
C PHE A 45 6.06 5.33 10.70
N THR A 46 5.17 6.31 10.91
CA THR A 46 5.18 7.13 12.15
C THR A 46 4.43 6.49 13.30
N TYR A 47 3.72 5.36 13.07
CA TYR A 47 2.92 4.71 14.10
C TYR A 47 2.91 3.18 14.04
N ILE A 48 3.37 2.56 12.95
CA ILE A 48 3.19 1.11 12.74
C ILE A 48 4.06 0.23 13.65
N ASP A 49 5.08 0.81 14.28
CA ASP A 49 5.89 0.15 15.30
C ASP A 49 5.07 -0.14 16.56
N ASP A 50 4.13 0.74 16.92
CA ASP A 50 3.14 0.51 17.95
C ASP A 50 1.85 1.31 17.67
N ALA A 51 0.95 0.70 16.89
CA ALA A 51 -0.23 1.39 16.36
C ALA A 51 -1.32 1.68 17.41
N THR A 52 -1.19 1.18 18.64
CA THR A 52 -2.19 1.35 19.70
C THR A 52 -1.84 2.44 20.70
N LEU A 53 -0.63 2.98 20.65
CA LEU A 53 -0.19 4.08 21.51
C LEU A 53 -1.04 5.32 21.30
N SER A 54 -1.59 5.82 22.40
CA SER A 54 -2.45 7.01 22.41
C SER A 54 -1.70 8.30 22.08
N SER A 55 -0.37 8.31 22.24
CA SER A 55 0.52 9.43 21.93
C SER A 55 0.94 9.46 20.45
N TYR A 56 0.74 8.37 19.71
CA TYR A 56 1.16 8.29 18.31
C TYR A 56 0.22 9.07 17.39
N PRO A 57 0.73 9.55 16.22
CA PRO A 57 -0.03 10.43 15.34
C PRO A 57 -1.37 9.85 14.88
N LEU A 58 -1.47 8.53 14.71
CA LEU A 58 -2.72 7.88 14.31
C LEU A 58 -3.83 8.10 15.35
N MET A 59 -3.58 7.68 16.60
CA MET A 59 -4.59 7.76 17.66
C MET A 59 -4.90 9.22 18.03
N THR A 60 -3.89 10.09 18.09
CA THR A 60 -4.08 11.51 18.40
C THR A 60 -4.95 12.20 17.35
N LYS A 61 -4.65 12.03 16.05
CA LYS A 61 -5.41 12.69 14.98
C LYS A 61 -6.82 12.12 14.81
N LEU A 62 -7.01 10.81 15.00
CA LEU A 62 -8.35 10.21 14.97
C LEU A 62 -9.21 10.76 16.11
N ARG A 63 -8.64 10.90 17.31
CA ARG A 63 -9.32 11.54 18.44
C ARG A 63 -9.65 13.00 18.15
N GLU A 64 -8.70 13.78 17.64
CA GLU A 64 -8.93 15.18 17.26
C GLU A 64 -10.07 15.32 16.23
N ALA A 65 -10.11 14.46 15.22
CA ALA A 65 -11.19 14.45 14.23
C ALA A 65 -12.56 14.14 14.88
N LEU A 66 -12.64 13.15 15.76
CA LEU A 66 -13.88 12.82 16.48
C LEU A 66 -14.33 13.92 17.44
N VAL A 67 -13.40 14.55 18.14
CA VAL A 67 -13.68 15.67 19.04
C VAL A 67 -14.15 16.89 18.24
N GLY A 68 -13.50 17.22 17.13
CA GLY A 68 -13.93 18.28 16.22
C GLY A 68 -15.36 18.07 15.74
N HIS A 69 -15.70 16.85 15.32
CA HIS A 69 -17.06 16.46 14.96
C HIS A 69 -18.05 16.59 16.12
N ALA A 70 -17.68 16.18 17.32
CA ALA A 70 -18.53 16.32 18.51
C ALA A 70 -18.82 17.81 18.84
N MET A 71 -17.83 18.69 18.63
CA MET A 71 -17.97 20.13 18.86
C MET A 71 -18.84 20.81 17.80
N GLU A 72 -18.72 20.44 16.53
CA GLU A 72 -19.55 20.97 15.44
C GLU A 72 -21.03 20.56 15.56
N ASN A 73 -21.28 19.35 16.08
CA ASN A 73 -22.63 18.80 16.30
C ASN A 73 -23.27 19.23 17.64
N SER A 74 -22.64 20.14 18.40
CA SER A 74 -23.08 20.63 19.72
C SER A 74 -24.44 21.35 19.75
N LYS A 75 -25.07 21.59 18.59
CA LYS A 75 -26.39 22.21 18.48
C LYS A 75 -27.56 21.23 18.69
N LEU A 76 -27.27 19.93 18.81
CA LEU A 76 -28.25 18.88 19.08
C LEU A 76 -27.95 18.27 20.46
N ASP A 77 -28.98 18.03 21.28
CA ASP A 77 -28.87 17.38 22.60
C ASP A 77 -28.22 15.97 22.54
N GLU A 78 -28.08 15.40 21.34
CA GLU A 78 -27.37 14.15 21.03
C GLU A 78 -25.83 14.28 21.07
N SER A 79 -25.28 15.49 21.21
CA SER A 79 -23.83 15.78 21.20
C SER A 79 -23.01 15.01 22.26
N CYS A 80 -23.64 14.60 23.37
CA CYS A 80 -22.98 13.81 24.42
C CYS A 80 -22.74 12.34 24.03
N THR A 81 -23.47 11.82 23.01
CA THR A 81 -23.37 10.42 22.58
C THR A 81 -22.06 10.15 21.83
N VAL A 82 -21.64 11.06 20.94
CA VAL A 82 -20.39 10.92 20.17
C VAL A 82 -19.20 10.93 21.11
N PHE A 83 -19.15 11.87 22.07
CA PHE A 83 -18.05 11.98 23.02
C PHE A 83 -17.89 10.72 23.90
N ARG A 84 -19.00 10.13 24.36
CA ARG A 84 -18.99 8.86 25.11
C ARG A 84 -18.52 7.68 24.26
N ARG A 85 -18.82 7.69 22.96
CA ARG A 85 -18.43 6.64 22.02
C ARG A 85 -16.98 6.70 21.57
N ILE A 86 -16.27 7.82 21.75
CA ILE A 86 -14.83 7.93 21.45
C ILE A 86 -14.05 6.83 22.19
N ALA A 87 -14.33 6.64 23.48
CA ALA A 87 -13.66 5.62 24.28
C ALA A 87 -13.91 4.19 23.75
N ILE A 88 -15.16 3.90 23.37
CA ILE A 88 -15.57 2.60 22.81
C ILE A 88 -14.90 2.37 21.44
N PHE A 89 -14.85 3.40 20.61
CA PHE A 89 -14.16 3.36 19.31
C PHE A 89 -12.66 3.12 19.49
N GLU A 90 -12.00 3.85 20.39
CA GLU A 90 -10.57 3.68 20.63
C GLU A 90 -10.23 2.28 21.15
N GLU A 91 -11.04 1.73 22.06
CA GLU A 91 -10.84 0.37 22.60
C GLU A 91 -11.00 -0.69 21.51
N GLU A 92 -12.07 -0.61 20.71
CA GLU A 92 -12.29 -1.53 19.58
C GLU A 92 -11.18 -1.40 18.52
N LEU A 93 -10.75 -0.17 18.22
CA LEU A 93 -9.70 0.09 17.24
C LEU A 93 -8.36 -0.51 17.70
N LYS A 94 -8.00 -0.34 18.98
CA LYS A 94 -6.79 -0.94 19.55
C LYS A 94 -6.83 -2.47 19.45
N ALA A 95 -7.93 -3.09 19.87
CA ALA A 95 -8.08 -4.54 19.82
C ALA A 95 -7.91 -5.11 18.40
N GLN A 96 -8.43 -4.42 17.38
CA GLN A 96 -8.28 -4.84 15.98
C GLN A 96 -6.88 -4.57 15.41
N LEU A 97 -6.25 -3.44 15.78
CA LEU A 97 -4.92 -3.06 15.29
C LEU A 97 -3.82 -3.97 15.84
N GLU A 98 -3.90 -4.39 17.11
CA GLU A 98 -2.93 -5.30 17.75
C GLU A 98 -2.82 -6.63 17.01
N VAL A 99 -3.93 -7.12 16.45
CA VAL A 99 -3.96 -8.36 15.69
C VAL A 99 -3.59 -8.12 14.22
N THR A 100 -4.19 -7.11 13.60
CA THR A 100 -4.10 -6.92 12.14
C THR A 100 -2.71 -6.46 11.70
N VAL A 101 -2.05 -5.57 12.45
CA VAL A 101 -0.76 -5.00 12.03
C VAL A 101 0.34 -6.07 11.95
N PRO A 102 0.57 -6.90 12.98
CA PRO A 102 1.54 -8.00 12.89
C PRO A 102 1.17 -9.04 11.83
N GLN A 103 -0.12 -9.39 11.70
CA GLN A 103 -0.58 -10.36 10.70
C GLN A 103 -0.27 -9.89 9.27
N VAL A 104 -0.54 -8.61 8.97
CA VAL A 104 -0.26 -8.03 7.66
C VAL A 104 1.25 -7.98 7.39
N ARG A 105 2.06 -7.72 8.42
CA ARG A 105 3.53 -7.78 8.28
C ARG A 105 4.00 -9.20 7.94
N GLN A 106 3.51 -10.19 8.67
CA GLN A 106 3.85 -11.59 8.43
C GLN A 106 3.42 -12.07 7.03
N GLN A 107 2.23 -11.67 6.57
CA GLN A 107 1.76 -11.94 5.21
C GLN A 107 2.66 -11.30 4.16
N PHE A 108 3.14 -10.08 4.40
CA PHE A 108 4.09 -9.43 3.51
C PHE A 108 5.43 -10.17 3.45
N ASP A 109 5.99 -10.54 4.61
CA ASP A 109 7.28 -11.24 4.70
C ASP A 109 7.21 -12.65 4.09
N SER A 110 6.05 -13.31 4.12
CA SER A 110 5.79 -14.59 3.43
C SER A 110 5.44 -14.45 1.93
N GLY A 111 5.38 -13.24 1.40
CA GLY A 111 5.08 -12.97 -0.01
C GLY A 111 3.60 -12.99 -0.38
N LEU A 112 2.70 -13.17 0.60
CA LEU A 112 1.24 -13.21 0.44
C LEU A 112 0.60 -11.82 0.62
N SER A 113 1.12 -10.82 -0.09
CA SER A 113 0.57 -9.45 -0.04
C SER A 113 -0.68 -9.33 -0.92
N THR A 114 -1.76 -8.78 -0.36
CA THR A 114 -3.00 -8.46 -1.10
C THR A 114 -2.79 -7.40 -2.17
N ILE A 115 -1.85 -6.47 -1.95
CA ILE A 115 -1.45 -5.46 -2.92
C ILE A 115 -0.13 -5.92 -3.54
N PRO A 116 -0.08 -6.17 -4.87
CA PRO A 116 1.16 -6.59 -5.51
C PRO A 116 2.22 -5.49 -5.44
N ASN A 117 3.49 -5.89 -5.39
CA ASN A 117 4.60 -4.93 -5.43
C ASN A 117 4.63 -4.24 -6.80
N LYS A 118 4.36 -2.92 -6.80
CA LYS A 118 4.27 -2.09 -8.00
C LYS A 118 5.52 -2.12 -8.87
N ILE A 119 6.69 -2.43 -8.31
CA ILE A 119 7.94 -2.54 -9.07
C ILE A 119 7.82 -3.54 -10.23
N LYS A 120 6.95 -4.56 -10.14
CA LYS A 120 6.71 -5.54 -11.21
C LYS A 120 6.12 -4.93 -12.48
N GLU A 121 5.49 -3.77 -12.36
CA GLU A 121 4.87 -3.04 -13.48
C GLU A 121 5.72 -1.84 -13.94
N CYS A 122 6.90 -1.64 -13.34
CA CYS A 122 7.78 -0.52 -13.65
C CYS A 122 8.83 -0.93 -14.70
N ARG A 123 9.24 0.02 -15.54
CA ARG A 123 10.40 -0.15 -16.44
C ARG A 123 11.71 -0.46 -15.69
N SER A 124 11.81 -0.08 -14.42
CA SER A 124 12.95 -0.38 -13.54
C SER A 124 12.93 -1.80 -12.95
N PHE A 125 11.91 -2.62 -13.25
CA PHE A 125 11.80 -4.00 -12.78
C PHE A 125 13.05 -4.85 -13.06
N PRO A 126 13.69 -4.81 -14.25
CA PRO A 126 14.84 -5.66 -14.54
C PRO A 126 15.99 -5.50 -13.54
N VAL A 127 16.28 -4.27 -13.10
CA VAL A 127 17.32 -4.00 -12.09
C VAL A 127 16.91 -4.51 -10.72
N TYR A 128 15.65 -4.27 -10.30
CA TYR A 128 15.14 -4.81 -9.05
C TYR A 128 15.19 -6.34 -9.03
N ASN A 129 14.74 -6.97 -10.12
CA ASN A 129 14.73 -8.42 -10.26
C ASN A 129 16.14 -9.00 -10.28
N PHE A 130 17.09 -8.34 -10.95
CA PHE A 130 18.50 -8.71 -10.93
C PHE A 130 19.04 -8.75 -9.49
N VAL A 131 18.91 -7.65 -8.75
CA VAL A 131 19.40 -7.58 -7.35
C VAL A 131 18.74 -8.63 -6.47
N ARG A 132 17.42 -8.85 -6.60
CA ARG A 132 16.69 -9.87 -5.83
C ARG A 132 17.05 -11.30 -6.22
N SER A 133 17.36 -11.55 -7.50
CA SER A 133 17.73 -12.87 -8.01
C SER A 133 19.13 -13.31 -7.56
N LEU A 134 19.99 -12.37 -7.16
CA LEU A 134 21.28 -12.68 -6.52
C LEU A 134 21.14 -13.22 -5.09
N GLY A 135 19.91 -13.32 -4.56
CA GLY A 135 19.65 -13.80 -3.20
C GLY A 135 19.68 -12.71 -2.13
N THR A 136 19.67 -11.43 -2.53
CA THR A 136 19.57 -10.32 -1.58
C THR A 136 18.20 -10.29 -0.90
N LYS A 137 18.19 -9.90 0.39
CA LYS A 137 16.96 -9.88 1.19
C LYS A 137 16.59 -8.46 1.61
N LEU A 138 15.41 -8.30 2.21
CA LEU A 138 15.08 -7.04 2.86
C LEU A 138 15.85 -6.99 4.18
N LEU A 139 16.65 -5.95 4.38
CA LEU A 139 17.42 -5.79 5.61
C LEU A 139 16.48 -5.43 6.76
N VAL A 140 16.45 -6.27 7.79
CA VAL A 140 15.65 -6.11 8.99
C VAL A 140 16.50 -6.43 10.21
N GLY A 141 16.35 -5.66 11.29
CA GLY A 141 17.16 -5.84 12.52
C GLY A 141 16.88 -7.14 13.29
N THR A 142 15.85 -7.89 12.89
CA THR A 142 15.52 -9.21 13.43
C THR A 142 16.29 -10.35 12.76
N GLU A 143 16.93 -10.10 11.62
CA GLU A 143 17.77 -11.07 10.92
C GLU A 143 19.26 -10.86 11.24
N THR A 144 20.05 -11.92 11.14
CA THR A 144 21.51 -11.90 11.38
C THR A 144 22.32 -11.39 10.19
N ARG A 145 21.69 -11.26 9.02
CA ARG A 145 22.32 -10.88 7.76
C ARG A 145 22.79 -9.43 7.81
N SER A 146 24.04 -9.19 7.46
CA SER A 146 24.60 -7.83 7.45
C SER A 146 24.36 -7.14 6.11
N PRO A 147 24.26 -5.79 6.08
CA PRO A 147 24.20 -5.04 4.83
C PRO A 147 25.40 -5.33 3.90
N GLY A 148 26.57 -5.61 4.47
CA GLY A 148 27.79 -5.90 3.72
C GLY A 148 27.70 -7.17 2.89
N GLU A 149 26.99 -8.20 3.37
CA GLU A 149 26.81 -9.46 2.62
C GLU A 149 25.99 -9.24 1.34
N ASP A 150 24.93 -8.43 1.40
CA ASP A 150 24.13 -8.10 0.21
C ASP A 150 24.88 -7.19 -0.76
N ILE A 151 25.65 -6.22 -0.23
CA ILE A 151 26.49 -5.35 -1.04
C ILE A 151 27.56 -6.17 -1.80
N GLN A 152 28.18 -7.15 -1.13
CA GLN A 152 29.21 -7.99 -1.73
C GLN A 152 28.67 -8.81 -2.91
N LEU A 153 27.48 -9.41 -2.78
CA LEU A 153 26.84 -10.16 -3.87
C LEU A 153 26.59 -9.29 -5.11
N VAL A 154 26.10 -8.06 -4.88
CA VAL A 154 25.85 -7.12 -5.97
C VAL A 154 27.16 -6.64 -6.58
N TYR A 155 28.17 -6.35 -5.76
CA TYR A 155 29.50 -5.91 -6.20
C TYR A 155 30.19 -6.95 -7.09
N GLU A 156 30.20 -8.22 -6.68
CA GLU A 156 30.73 -9.33 -7.48
C GLU A 156 30.00 -9.46 -8.81
N ALA A 157 28.66 -9.40 -8.81
CA ALA A 157 27.88 -9.49 -10.04
C ALA A 157 28.11 -8.29 -10.98
N ILE A 158 28.39 -7.10 -10.44
CA ILE A 158 28.78 -5.93 -11.23
C ILE A 158 30.15 -6.14 -11.86
N ASN A 159 31.13 -6.63 -11.11
CA ASN A 159 32.47 -6.90 -11.62
C ASN A 159 32.48 -7.97 -12.73
N ASP A 160 31.56 -8.93 -12.66
CA ASP A 160 31.31 -9.93 -13.71
C ASP A 160 30.59 -9.36 -14.95
N GLY A 161 30.24 -8.07 -14.96
CA GLY A 161 29.53 -7.41 -16.05
C GLY A 161 28.04 -7.75 -16.15
N LYS A 162 27.47 -8.47 -15.17
CA LYS A 162 26.08 -8.98 -15.21
C LYS A 162 25.01 -7.87 -15.09
N LEU A 163 25.38 -6.66 -14.69
CA LEU A 163 24.47 -5.52 -14.54
C LEU A 163 24.09 -4.87 -15.89
N ALA A 164 24.93 -5.00 -16.92
CA ALA A 164 24.72 -4.30 -18.20
C ALA A 164 23.39 -4.70 -18.88
N GLY A 165 23.06 -6.00 -18.90
CA GLY A 165 21.81 -6.51 -19.48
C GLY A 165 20.55 -5.96 -18.80
N PRO A 166 20.41 -6.08 -17.47
CA PRO A 166 19.30 -5.48 -16.72
C PRO A 166 19.17 -3.96 -16.92
N LEU A 167 20.29 -3.22 -16.98
CA LEU A 167 20.24 -1.77 -17.22
C LEU A 167 19.69 -1.42 -18.60
N LEU A 168 20.16 -2.10 -19.65
CA LEU A 168 19.68 -1.86 -21.01
C LEU A 168 18.22 -2.29 -21.17
N SER A 169 17.81 -3.36 -20.47
CA SER A 169 16.41 -3.82 -20.46
C SER A 169 15.45 -2.78 -19.88
N CYS A 170 15.90 -1.92 -18.96
CA CYS A 170 15.06 -0.81 -18.46
C CYS A 170 14.73 0.25 -19.53
N LEU A 171 15.49 0.27 -20.62
CA LEU A 171 15.39 1.25 -21.71
C LEU A 171 14.95 0.62 -23.04
N SER A 172 14.54 -0.64 -23.05
CA SER A 172 14.13 -1.36 -24.28
C SER A 172 13.08 -0.62 -25.08
N ASP A 173 12.16 0.03 -24.38
CA ASP A 173 10.99 0.71 -24.97
C ASP A 173 11.26 2.21 -25.21
N TRP A 174 12.50 2.67 -25.02
CA TRP A 174 12.85 4.06 -25.24
C TRP A 174 13.17 4.30 -26.73
N SER A 175 12.40 5.16 -27.38
CA SER A 175 12.56 5.55 -28.79
C SER A 175 13.78 6.44 -29.07
N GLY A 176 14.64 6.70 -28.08
CA GLY A 176 15.80 7.59 -28.22
C GLY A 176 15.47 9.08 -28.27
N THR A 177 14.20 9.45 -28.08
CA THR A 177 13.72 10.85 -28.15
C THR A 177 12.97 11.23 -26.87
N PRO A 178 12.95 12.53 -26.50
CA PRO A 178 12.13 13.01 -25.39
C PRO A 178 10.64 12.94 -25.77
N LEU A 179 9.77 12.96 -24.76
CA LEU A 179 8.33 13.10 -24.98
C LEU A 179 8.03 14.46 -25.65
N PRO A 180 7.09 14.52 -26.61
CA PRO A 180 6.68 15.79 -27.23
C PRO A 180 6.21 16.79 -26.19
N ILE A 181 6.62 18.05 -26.34
CA ILE A 181 6.23 19.15 -25.44
C ILE A 181 4.91 19.79 -25.90
N ASP A 182 4.56 19.61 -27.18
CA ASP A 182 3.43 20.18 -27.89
C ASP A 182 2.22 19.23 -28.04
N GLY A 183 2.34 17.98 -27.60
CA GLY A 183 1.33 16.92 -27.76
C GLY A 183 0.27 16.89 -26.66
N SER A 184 -0.99 16.68 -27.05
CA SER A 184 -2.11 16.53 -26.13
C SER A 184 -1.89 15.35 -25.16
N PHE A 185 -2.25 15.53 -23.89
CA PHE A 185 -2.08 14.54 -22.82
C PHE A 185 -2.72 13.17 -23.14
N GLU A 186 -3.73 13.15 -24.01
CA GLU A 186 -4.42 11.95 -24.53
C GLU A 186 -3.51 11.06 -25.40
N ASP A 187 -2.60 11.65 -26.19
CA ASP A 187 -1.71 10.89 -27.07
C ASP A 187 -0.59 10.17 -26.29
N ILE A 188 -0.19 10.73 -25.15
CA ILE A 188 0.81 10.15 -24.24
C ILE A 188 0.24 8.91 -23.53
N LEU A 189 -1.03 8.95 -23.12
CA LEU A 189 -1.70 7.83 -22.44
C LEU A 189 -2.10 6.70 -23.40
N ARG A 190 -2.46 7.03 -24.65
CA ARG A 190 -2.79 6.02 -25.67
C ARG A 190 -1.61 5.11 -26.00
N ARG A 191 -0.41 5.67 -26.14
CA ARG A 191 0.81 4.88 -26.42
C ARG A 191 1.15 3.87 -25.32
N GLY A 192 0.93 4.20 -24.06
CA GLY A 192 1.17 3.29 -22.94
C GLY A 192 0.21 2.09 -22.86
N LYS A 193 -0.91 2.11 -23.59
CA LYS A 193 -1.88 1.00 -23.65
C LYS A 193 -1.76 0.16 -24.92
N GLU A 194 -1.38 0.74 -26.05
CA GLU A 194 -1.27 0.01 -27.32
C GLU A 194 -0.07 -0.96 -27.34
N GLU A 195 1.02 -0.66 -26.63
CA GLU A 195 2.21 -1.54 -26.57
C GLU A 195 2.03 -2.81 -25.72
N LYS A 196 0.97 -2.92 -24.89
CA LYS A 196 0.66 -4.16 -24.14
C LYS A 196 -0.16 -5.19 -24.93
N GLN A 197 -0.55 -4.89 -26.17
CA GLN A 197 -1.44 -5.75 -26.96
C GLN A 197 -0.74 -6.48 -28.13
N SER A 198 0.57 -6.26 -28.35
CA SER A 198 1.31 -6.90 -29.44
C SER A 198 2.22 -8.03 -28.93
N ASP A 199 1.61 -9.15 -28.51
CA ASP A 199 2.23 -10.47 -28.60
C ASP A 199 2.08 -10.97 -30.05
N PRO A 200 3.17 -11.34 -30.76
CA PRO A 200 3.07 -12.11 -31.98
C PRO A 200 3.43 -13.57 -31.67
N ASP A 201 2.46 -14.37 -31.24
CA ASP A 201 2.52 -15.80 -31.55
C ASP A 201 1.13 -16.36 -31.82
N ASN A 202 0.68 -16.14 -33.06
CA ASN A 202 -0.38 -16.94 -33.64
C ASN A 202 0.06 -17.37 -35.04
N SER A 203 0.83 -18.45 -35.08
CA SER A 203 1.06 -19.22 -36.31
C SER A 203 0.46 -20.61 -36.15
N PRO A 204 -0.61 -20.97 -36.89
CA PRO A 204 -1.14 -22.33 -36.89
C PRO A 204 -0.29 -23.21 -37.81
N LEU A 205 0.53 -24.09 -37.23
CA LEU A 205 1.20 -25.16 -37.95
C LEU A 205 0.16 -26.23 -38.36
N LYS A 206 -0.25 -26.20 -39.63
CA LYS A 206 -0.92 -27.30 -40.31
C LYS A 206 0.11 -28.32 -40.80
N SER A 207 0.03 -29.53 -40.24
CA SER A 207 0.11 -30.87 -40.85
C SER A 207 1.03 -31.15 -42.05
N GLU A 208 1.93 -32.12 -41.88
CA GLU A 208 2.34 -33.19 -42.83
C GLU A 208 3.38 -34.08 -42.11
N GLN A 209 3.47 -35.41 -42.17
CA GLN A 209 2.64 -36.54 -42.61
C GLN A 209 3.26 -37.79 -41.95
N GLN A 210 2.46 -38.83 -41.75
CA GLN A 210 2.86 -40.14 -41.23
C GLN A 210 2.80 -41.13 -42.41
N GLU A 211 3.77 -42.06 -42.46
CA GLU A 211 4.02 -43.15 -43.44
C GLU A 211 4.73 -42.81 -44.76
#